data_AF-A0AAD7KUF3-F1
#
_entry.id   AF-A0AAD7KUF3-F1
#
_cell.length_a   1.000
_cell.length_b   1.000
_cell.length_c   1.000
_cell.angle_alpha   90.00
_cell.angle_beta   90.00
_cell.angle_gamma   90.00
#
_symmetry.space_group_name_H-M   'P 1'
#
loop_
_entity.id
_entity.type
_entity.pdbx_description
1 polymer ?
#
loop_
_entity_poly.entity_id
_entity_poly.type
_entity_poly.pdbx_seq_one_letter_code
_entity_poly.pdbx_strand_id
1 'polypeptide(L)'
;MFACQRDVCDGSVLLDDIEDVKGEKNALPNRNSLLGFEVIDNIKADVERFCPFTVSRVDILTLAAREAIVLSGGPYWDVQLGRRDGTTASEIAANEQIPSPFDPLENIIAKFTSKGLDLKDVVVLSGGHTIGYAQCSNFQRRLFDFQGSGMPDPTLDSSLLSNLQGVCPNEDNSNTNLAPLDTASSYKFDNAYYTNLISNTGLLESD
;
A
#
# COMPACT_ATOMS: atom_id res chain seq x y z
N MET A 1 -1.61 2.56 5.75
CA MET A 1 -2.15 1.26 6.22
C MET A 1 -1.09 0.39 6.89
N PHE A 2 0.10 0.24 6.30
CA PHE A 2 1.17 -0.65 6.78
C PHE A 2 1.82 -0.33 8.14
N ALA A 3 1.61 0.87 8.69
CA ALA A 3 2.15 1.28 10.00
C ALA A 3 1.05 1.50 11.06
N CYS A 4 -0.19 1.13 10.74
CA CYS A 4 -1.35 1.29 11.61
C CYS A 4 -2.09 -0.05 11.69
N GLN A 5 -1.82 -0.82 12.74
CA GLN A 5 -2.42 -2.13 12.99
C GLN A 5 -3.16 -2.08 14.33
N ARG A 6 -4.38 -2.64 14.38
CA ARG A 6 -5.21 -2.75 15.61
C ARG A 6 -5.30 -1.43 16.40
N ASP A 7 -5.91 -0.42 15.78
CA ASP A 7 -6.17 0.92 16.35
C ASP A 7 -4.96 1.76 16.74
N VAL A 8 -3.73 1.29 16.48
CA VAL A 8 -2.50 1.99 16.86
C VAL A 8 -1.64 2.22 15.62
N CYS A 9 -1.16 3.46 15.46
CA CYS A 9 -0.04 3.78 14.58
C CYS A 9 1.18 4.02 15.46
N ASP A 10 2.03 3.01 15.63
CA ASP A 10 3.23 3.07 16.48
C ASP A 10 4.54 2.89 15.70
N GLY A 11 4.46 2.70 14.39
CA GLY A 11 5.67 2.52 13.56
C GLY A 11 6.36 1.17 13.76
N SER A 12 5.66 0.16 14.29
CA SER A 12 6.16 -1.22 14.42
C SER A 12 6.76 -1.77 13.12
N VAL A 13 6.23 -1.39 11.96
CA VAL A 13 6.74 -1.76 10.63
C VAL A 13 8.18 -1.30 10.36
N LEU A 14 8.66 -0.28 11.08
CA LEU A 14 10.02 0.24 10.94
C LEU A 14 11.05 -0.58 11.72
N LEU A 15 10.59 -1.45 12.64
CA LEU A 15 11.47 -2.29 13.46
C LEU A 15 12.08 -3.41 12.61
N ASP A 16 13.38 -3.61 12.77
CA ASP A 16 14.12 -4.73 12.17
C ASP A 16 13.92 -6.01 12.99
N ASP A 17 14.26 -7.14 12.37
CA ASP A 17 14.31 -8.43 13.06
C ASP A 17 15.26 -8.36 14.27
N ILE A 18 14.83 -8.96 15.37
CA ILE A 18 15.70 -9.34 16.50
C ILE A 18 15.78 -10.87 16.54
N GLU A 19 16.81 -11.44 17.18
CA GLU A 19 17.17 -12.88 17.07
C GLU A 19 15.99 -13.84 16.92
N ASP A 20 15.06 -13.83 17.88
CA ASP A 20 13.91 -14.75 17.91
C ASP A 20 12.57 -14.14 17.43
N VAL A 21 12.56 -12.88 16.99
CA VAL A 21 11.32 -12.19 16.59
C VAL A 21 11.45 -11.58 15.21
N LYS A 22 10.65 -12.10 14.28
CA LYS A 22 10.49 -11.54 12.93
C LYS A 22 9.64 -10.28 12.96
N GLY A 23 10.20 -9.20 12.43
CA GLY A 23 9.51 -7.93 12.24
C GLY A 23 8.52 -7.98 11.09
N GLU A 24 7.69 -6.95 10.99
CA GLU A 24 6.64 -6.87 9.97
C GLU A 24 7.18 -6.75 8.55
N LYS A 25 8.44 -6.35 8.36
CA LYS A 25 9.09 -6.28 7.04
C LYS A 25 9.14 -7.63 6.33
N ASN A 26 9.06 -8.74 7.07
CA ASN A 26 9.02 -10.09 6.52
C ASN A 26 7.62 -10.61 6.19
N ALA A 27 6.57 -9.91 6.60
CA ALA A 27 5.19 -10.29 6.31
C ALA A 27 4.95 -10.32 4.80
N LEU A 28 4.11 -11.24 4.32
CA LEU A 28 3.78 -11.43 2.91
C LEU A 28 3.43 -10.13 2.17
N PRO A 29 2.59 -9.21 2.71
CA PRO A 29 2.27 -7.97 2.00
C PRO A 29 3.43 -6.95 1.99
N ASN A 30 4.44 -7.11 2.84
CA ASN A 30 5.54 -6.16 3.01
C ASN A 30 6.83 -6.61 2.33
N ARG A 31 7.12 -7.91 2.37
CA ARG A 31 8.37 -8.49 1.92
C ARG A 31 8.53 -8.31 0.41
N ASN A 32 9.67 -7.75 0.00
CA ASN A 32 9.96 -7.40 -1.39
C ASN A 32 8.92 -6.44 -2.01
N SER A 33 8.20 -5.66 -1.19
CA SER A 33 7.15 -4.74 -1.63
C SER A 33 7.35 -3.35 -1.01
N LEU A 34 7.44 -3.25 0.32
CA LEU A 34 7.74 -1.98 0.98
C LEU A 34 9.17 -1.51 0.68
N LEU A 35 9.29 -0.20 0.46
CA LEU A 35 10.54 0.52 0.14
C LEU A 35 10.61 1.82 0.95
N GLY A 36 11.77 2.48 0.96
CA GLY A 36 11.93 3.82 1.54
C GLY A 36 12.23 3.86 3.04
N PHE A 37 12.56 2.72 3.65
CA PHE A 37 12.99 2.66 5.05
C PHE A 37 14.22 3.54 5.31
N GLU A 38 15.18 3.53 4.38
CA GLU A 38 16.39 4.34 4.42
C GLU A 38 16.11 5.84 4.36
N VAL A 39 15.03 6.26 3.68
CA VAL A 39 14.61 7.66 3.64
C VAL A 39 14.11 8.08 5.03
N ILE A 40 13.34 7.23 5.70
CA ILE A 40 12.87 7.49 7.07
C ILE A 40 14.05 7.54 8.05
N ASP A 41 15.03 6.65 7.91
CA ASP A 41 16.24 6.67 8.75
C ASP A 41 17.08 7.94 8.54
N ASN A 42 17.23 8.41 7.29
CA ASN A 42 17.93 9.65 6.99
C ASN A 42 17.20 10.87 7.58
N ILE A 43 15.87 10.96 7.43
CA ILE A 43 15.07 12.02 8.04
C ILE A 43 15.23 11.99 9.56
N LYS A 44 15.16 10.79 10.18
CA LYS A 44 15.36 10.63 11.61
C LYS A 44 16.75 11.10 12.06
N ALA A 45 17.80 10.71 11.34
CA ALA A 45 19.17 11.13 11.65
C ALA A 45 19.33 12.65 11.59
N ASP A 46 18.73 13.30 10.59
CA ASP A 46 18.77 14.76 10.47
C ASP A 46 17.96 15.45 11.56
N VAL A 47 16.74 14.99 11.85
CA VAL A 47 15.89 15.54 12.92
C VAL A 47 16.57 15.44 14.28
N GLU A 48 17.24 14.32 14.58
CA GLU A 48 17.96 14.12 15.85
C GLU A 48 19.14 15.07 16.05
N ARG A 49 19.73 15.63 14.97
CA ARG A 49 20.78 16.66 15.09
C ARG A 49 20.24 17.98 15.63
N PHE A 50 18.96 18.28 15.41
CA PHE A 50 18.33 19.53 15.83
C PHE A 50 17.48 19.36 17.09
N CYS A 51 16.77 18.23 17.21
CA CYS A 51 15.82 17.94 18.28
C CYS A 51 16.07 16.54 18.88
N PRO A 52 17.17 16.35 19.64
CA PRO A 52 17.53 15.04 20.18
C PRO A 52 16.40 14.42 21.02
N PHE A 53 16.14 13.13 20.82
CA PHE A 53 15.20 12.30 21.57
C PHE A 53 13.76 12.85 21.66
N THR A 54 13.35 13.67 20.68
CA THR A 54 12.09 14.40 20.76
C THR A 54 11.03 13.86 19.80
N VAL A 55 11.37 13.68 18.52
CA VAL A 55 10.39 13.32 17.48
C VAL A 55 10.38 11.80 17.27
N SER A 56 9.22 11.17 17.39
CA SER A 56 9.09 9.72 17.16
C SER A 56 9.28 9.35 15.68
N ARG A 57 9.76 8.14 15.40
CA ARG A 57 9.86 7.62 14.03
C ARG A 57 8.48 7.53 13.37
N VAL A 58 7.44 7.20 14.12
CA VAL A 58 6.08 7.12 13.60
C VAL A 58 5.52 8.50 13.21
N ASP A 59 5.84 9.57 13.94
CA ASP A 59 5.45 10.93 13.53
C ASP A 59 6.26 11.39 12.31
N ILE A 60 7.55 11.01 12.20
CA ILE A 60 8.33 11.24 10.98
C ILE A 60 7.69 10.54 9.79
N LEU A 61 7.30 9.27 9.92
CA LEU A 61 6.62 8.52 8.87
C LEU A 61 5.30 9.20 8.46
N THR A 62 4.53 9.68 9.44
CA THR A 62 3.25 10.36 9.17
C THR A 62 3.46 11.69 8.44
N LEU A 63 4.46 12.47 8.83
CA LEU A 63 4.83 13.72 8.16
C LEU A 63 5.36 13.46 6.75
N ALA A 64 6.24 12.48 6.58
CA ALA A 64 6.80 12.09 5.30
C ALA A 64 5.70 11.67 4.31
N ALA A 65 4.70 10.91 4.78
CA ALA A 65 3.54 10.54 3.95
C ALA A 65 2.73 11.78 3.50
N ARG A 66 2.51 12.76 4.40
CA ARG A 66 1.86 14.03 4.04
C ARG A 66 2.67 14.80 3.01
N GLU A 67 3.98 14.97 3.22
CA GLU A 67 4.85 15.67 2.28
C GLU A 67 4.89 14.98 0.91
N ALA A 68 4.92 13.65 0.86
CA ALA A 68 4.87 12.91 -0.40
C ALA A 68 3.58 13.20 -1.19
N ILE A 69 2.43 13.29 -0.51
CA ILE A 69 1.15 13.64 -1.15
C ILE A 69 1.18 15.08 -1.68
N VAL A 70 1.67 16.04 -0.90
CA VAL A 70 1.78 17.45 -1.32
C VAL A 70 2.73 17.60 -2.51
N LEU A 71 3.90 16.95 -2.48
CA LEU A 71 4.88 16.98 -3.57
C LEU A 71 4.33 16.33 -4.85
N SER A 72 3.41 15.39 -4.72
CA SER A 72 2.72 14.75 -5.85
C SER A 72 1.51 15.57 -6.36
N GLY A 73 1.28 16.77 -5.83
CA GLY A 73 0.20 17.68 -6.23
C GLY A 73 -1.12 17.49 -5.48
N GLY A 74 -1.13 16.68 -4.42
CA GLY A 74 -2.28 16.47 -3.55
C GLY A 74 -2.51 17.61 -2.54
N PRO A 75 -3.54 17.50 -1.70
CA PRO A 75 -3.87 18.53 -0.72
C PRO A 75 -2.84 18.59 0.42
N TYR A 76 -2.73 19.76 1.04
CA TYR A 76 -2.07 19.92 2.32
C TYR A 76 -3.09 19.80 3.45
N TRP A 77 -2.69 19.14 4.54
CA TRP A 77 -3.42 19.17 5.82
C TRP A 77 -2.44 19.14 6.99
N ASP A 78 -2.91 19.63 8.13
CA ASP A 78 -2.17 19.52 9.38
C ASP A 78 -2.30 18.11 9.95
N VAL A 79 -1.16 17.46 10.12
CA VAL A 79 -1.06 16.13 10.73
C VAL A 79 -1.03 16.30 12.25
N GLN A 80 -1.90 15.58 12.96
CA GLN A 80 -1.80 15.48 14.42
C GLN A 80 -0.52 14.71 14.77
N LEU A 81 0.29 15.24 15.68
CA LEU A 81 1.55 14.66 16.14
C LEU A 81 1.47 14.27 17.63
N GLY A 82 2.53 13.66 18.14
CA GLY A 82 2.64 13.19 19.53
C GLY A 82 2.51 11.67 19.66
N ARG A 83 2.54 10.92 18.55
CA ARG A 83 2.59 9.46 18.60
C ARG A 83 3.92 9.00 19.18
N ARG A 84 3.93 7.82 19.79
CA ARG A 84 5.14 7.21 20.35
C ARG A 84 5.47 5.95 19.58
N ASP A 85 6.77 5.67 19.46
CA ASP A 85 7.26 4.49 18.76
C ASP A 85 6.92 3.21 19.56
N GLY A 86 6.41 2.22 18.86
CA GLY A 86 6.16 0.87 19.35
C GLY A 86 7.48 0.16 19.62
N THR A 87 7.47 -0.78 20.56
CA THR A 87 8.66 -1.56 20.96
C THR A 87 8.61 -3.00 20.48
N THR A 88 7.56 -3.38 19.75
CA THR A 88 7.30 -4.74 19.28
C THR A 88 6.74 -4.69 17.87
N ALA A 89 7.08 -5.67 17.05
CA ALA A 89 6.51 -5.87 15.73
C ALA A 89 5.86 -7.27 15.65
N SER A 90 4.87 -7.44 14.77
CA SER A 90 4.19 -8.74 14.60
C SER A 90 3.97 -9.07 13.13
N GLU A 91 4.81 -9.95 12.59
CA GLU A 91 4.66 -10.51 11.23
C GLU A 91 3.26 -11.14 11.03
N ILE A 92 2.79 -11.90 12.03
CA ILE A 92 1.47 -12.54 12.02
C ILE A 92 0.37 -11.48 11.92
N ALA A 93 0.42 -10.43 12.75
CA ALA A 93 -0.60 -9.38 12.70
C ALA A 93 -0.58 -8.65 11.35
N ALA A 94 0.60 -8.40 10.76
CA ALA A 94 0.68 -7.81 9.43
C ALA A 94 0.05 -8.71 8.35
N ASN A 95 0.32 -10.02 8.37
CA ASN A 95 -0.29 -10.98 7.45
C ASN A 95 -1.82 -11.06 7.60
N GLU A 96 -2.35 -10.94 8.82
CA GLU A 96 -3.79 -11.03 9.09
C GLU A 96 -4.54 -9.72 8.81
N GLN A 97 -3.93 -8.57 9.11
CA GLN A 97 -4.64 -7.29 9.21
C GLN A 97 -4.49 -6.39 7.98
N ILE A 98 -3.54 -6.68 7.08
CA ILE A 98 -3.40 -5.95 5.82
C ILE A 98 -4.32 -6.62 4.77
N PRO A 99 -5.17 -5.86 4.05
CA PRO A 99 -5.96 -6.38 2.95
C PRO A 99 -5.07 -6.94 1.84
N SER A 100 -5.49 -8.08 1.30
CA SER A 100 -4.94 -8.65 0.09
C SER A 100 -5.56 -7.96 -1.13
N PRO A 101 -4.83 -7.77 -2.24
CA PRO A 101 -5.42 -7.31 -3.50
C PRO A 101 -6.47 -8.28 -4.06
N PHE A 102 -6.55 -9.50 -3.53
CA PHE A 102 -7.51 -10.55 -3.88
C PHE A 102 -8.64 -10.72 -2.86
N ASP A 103 -8.66 -9.92 -1.79
CA ASP A 103 -9.73 -10.00 -0.80
C ASP A 103 -11.06 -9.54 -1.44
N PRO A 104 -12.18 -10.26 -1.18
CA PRO A 104 -13.49 -9.72 -1.52
C PRO A 104 -13.76 -8.45 -0.71
N LEU A 105 -14.61 -7.57 -1.25
CA LEU A 105 -14.89 -6.25 -0.67
C LEU A 105 -15.32 -6.33 0.81
N GLU A 106 -16.12 -7.34 1.18
CA GLU A 106 -16.56 -7.53 2.56
C GLU A 106 -15.39 -7.75 3.54
N ASN A 107 -14.35 -8.48 3.10
CA ASN A 107 -13.16 -8.71 3.92
C ASN A 107 -12.31 -7.43 4.05
N ILE A 108 -12.22 -6.65 2.98
CA ILE A 108 -11.54 -5.34 3.01
C ILE A 108 -12.26 -4.43 4.01
N ILE A 109 -13.59 -4.30 3.90
CA ILE A 109 -14.41 -3.51 4.82
C ILE A 109 -14.23 -3.98 6.27
N ALA A 110 -14.24 -5.29 6.53
CA ALA A 110 -14.03 -5.83 7.86
C ALA A 110 -12.66 -5.46 8.45
N LYS A 111 -11.59 -5.54 7.63
CA LYS A 111 -10.22 -5.16 8.03
C LYS A 111 -10.04 -3.66 8.26
N PHE A 112 -10.83 -2.80 7.62
CA PHE A 112 -10.86 -1.37 7.90
C PHE A 112 -11.69 -1.06 9.16
N THR A 113 -12.84 -1.72 9.30
CA THR A 113 -13.72 -1.57 10.46
C THR A 113 -13.03 -1.98 11.77
N SER A 114 -12.16 -3.00 11.72
CA SER A 114 -11.33 -3.40 12.87
C SER A 114 -10.28 -2.37 13.29
N LYS A 115 -10.12 -1.28 12.52
CA LYS A 115 -9.25 -0.14 12.80
C LYS A 115 -10.04 1.16 13.05
N GLY A 116 -11.36 1.04 13.25
CA GLY A 116 -12.26 2.18 13.44
C GLY A 116 -12.55 2.98 12.17
N LEU A 117 -12.27 2.42 10.98
CA LEU A 117 -12.50 3.07 9.68
C LEU A 117 -13.74 2.49 9.01
N ASP A 118 -14.61 3.35 8.48
CA ASP A 118 -15.87 2.94 7.86
C ASP A 118 -15.74 2.68 6.34
N LEU A 119 -16.86 2.37 5.68
CA LEU A 119 -16.88 2.13 4.23
C LEU A 119 -16.42 3.36 3.43
N LYS A 120 -16.72 4.58 3.89
CA LYS A 120 -16.25 5.79 3.21
C LYS A 120 -14.72 5.88 3.32
N ASP A 121 -14.16 5.54 4.48
CA ASP A 121 -12.71 5.50 4.66
C ASP A 121 -12.05 4.46 3.75
N VAL A 122 -12.68 3.31 3.52
CA VAL A 122 -12.20 2.33 2.51
C VAL A 122 -12.06 3.01 1.16
N VAL A 123 -13.13 3.61 0.63
CA VAL A 123 -13.13 4.23 -0.71
C VAL A 123 -12.17 5.41 -0.81
N VAL A 124 -12.11 6.25 0.22
CA VAL A 124 -11.22 7.43 0.24
C VAL A 124 -9.75 7.01 0.31
N LEU A 125 -9.41 6.02 1.14
CA LEU A 125 -8.02 5.58 1.31
C LEU A 125 -7.53 4.69 0.16
N SER A 126 -8.42 3.96 -0.53
CA SER A 126 -8.09 3.30 -1.80
C SER A 126 -7.65 4.28 -2.88
N GLY A 127 -8.09 5.55 -2.80
CA GLY A 127 -7.58 6.64 -3.64
C GLY A 127 -6.07 6.84 -3.58
N GLY A 128 -5.38 6.30 -2.58
CA GLY A 128 -3.91 6.24 -2.54
C GLY A 128 -3.29 5.51 -3.73
N HIS A 129 -4.03 4.64 -4.42
CA HIS A 129 -3.60 3.97 -5.64
C HIS A 129 -3.55 4.89 -6.88
N THR A 130 -3.89 6.18 -6.75
CA THR A 130 -3.66 7.16 -7.84
C THR A 130 -2.18 7.40 -8.16
N ILE A 131 -1.27 6.96 -7.29
CA ILE A 131 0.18 6.98 -7.52
C ILE A 131 0.81 5.63 -7.22
N GLY A 132 1.97 5.37 -7.83
CA GLY A 132 2.78 4.19 -7.54
C GLY A 132 2.51 3.00 -8.47
N TYR A 133 3.02 1.85 -8.06
CA TYR A 133 3.13 0.65 -8.90
C TYR A 133 2.76 -0.60 -8.11
N ALA A 134 2.24 -1.60 -8.81
CA ALA A 134 2.05 -2.95 -8.28
C ALA A 134 2.90 -3.95 -9.08
N GLN A 135 3.39 -4.98 -8.41
CA GLN A 135 4.00 -6.13 -9.06
C GLN A 135 2.94 -7.01 -9.71
N CYS A 136 3.25 -7.59 -10.87
CA CYS A 136 2.34 -8.47 -11.62
C CYS A 136 1.73 -9.57 -10.76
N SER A 137 2.49 -10.13 -9.82
CA SER A 137 2.00 -11.15 -8.87
C SER A 137 0.73 -10.75 -8.11
N ASN A 138 0.44 -9.45 -7.96
CA ASN A 138 -0.72 -8.93 -7.26
C ASN A 138 -2.00 -8.82 -8.12
N PHE A 139 -1.92 -9.03 -9.43
CA PHE A 139 -3.07 -8.92 -10.34
C PHE A 139 -3.05 -9.86 -11.54
N GLN A 140 -1.97 -10.62 -11.77
CA GLN A 140 -1.82 -11.54 -12.91
C GLN A 140 -2.96 -12.56 -13.00
N ARG A 141 -3.53 -12.99 -11.86
CA ARG A 141 -4.74 -13.84 -11.82
C ARG A 141 -5.88 -13.25 -12.65
N ARG A 142 -6.10 -11.93 -12.61
CA ARG A 142 -7.13 -11.24 -13.40
C ARG A 142 -6.86 -11.31 -14.90
N LEU A 143 -5.61 -11.54 -15.31
CA LEU A 143 -5.22 -11.52 -16.72
C LEU A 143 -5.38 -12.87 -17.41
N PHE A 144 -5.40 -13.98 -16.67
CA PHE A 144 -5.33 -15.33 -17.25
C PHE A 144 -6.25 -16.37 -16.61
N ASP A 145 -6.47 -16.35 -15.30
CA ASP A 145 -7.26 -17.35 -14.59
C ASP A 145 -8.04 -16.73 -13.42
N PHE A 146 -8.98 -15.87 -13.78
CA PHE A 146 -9.80 -15.16 -12.82
C PHE A 146 -10.72 -16.14 -12.11
N GLN A 147 -10.58 -16.22 -10.79
CA GLN A 147 -11.38 -17.09 -9.92
C GLN A 147 -11.37 -18.59 -10.31
N GLY A 148 -10.32 -19.07 -10.98
CA GLY A 148 -10.20 -20.48 -11.39
C GLY A 148 -11.01 -20.84 -12.63
N SER A 149 -11.44 -19.83 -13.41
CA SER A 149 -12.24 -20.01 -14.63
C SER A 149 -11.43 -20.41 -15.87
N GLY A 150 -10.10 -20.30 -15.82
CA GLY A 150 -9.22 -20.39 -16.98
C GLY A 150 -9.34 -19.23 -17.96
N MET A 151 -10.01 -18.15 -17.57
CA MET A 151 -10.28 -16.97 -18.39
C MET A 151 -9.89 -15.67 -17.66
N PRO A 152 -9.62 -14.57 -18.37
CA PRO A 152 -9.40 -13.26 -17.76
C PRO A 152 -10.66 -12.74 -17.02
N ASP A 153 -10.46 -11.78 -16.13
CA ASP A 153 -11.52 -11.09 -15.40
C ASP A 153 -12.43 -10.33 -16.39
N PRO A 154 -13.75 -10.64 -16.43
CA PRO A 154 -14.67 -10.01 -17.37
C PRO A 154 -14.94 -8.54 -17.07
N THR A 155 -14.56 -8.04 -15.89
CA THR A 155 -14.72 -6.64 -15.49
C THR A 155 -13.57 -5.74 -15.94
N LEU A 156 -12.47 -6.31 -16.45
CA LEU A 156 -11.31 -5.55 -16.91
C LEU A 156 -11.49 -5.11 -18.37
N ASP A 157 -11.18 -3.84 -18.67
CA ASP A 157 -11.21 -3.35 -20.04
C ASP A 157 -10.31 -4.18 -20.96
N SER A 158 -10.83 -4.51 -22.15
CA SER A 158 -10.15 -5.39 -23.11
C SER A 158 -8.82 -4.82 -23.63
N SER A 159 -8.70 -3.50 -23.78
CA SER A 159 -7.47 -2.87 -24.24
C SER A 159 -6.44 -2.86 -23.11
N LEU A 160 -6.87 -2.54 -21.89
CA LEU A 160 -6.01 -2.63 -20.71
C LEU A 160 -5.54 -4.06 -20.48
N LEU A 161 -6.42 -5.06 -20.56
CA LEU A 161 -6.08 -6.48 -20.46
C LEU A 161 -4.97 -6.85 -21.45
N SER A 162 -5.13 -6.51 -22.73
CA SER A 162 -4.12 -6.82 -23.75
C SER A 162 -2.78 -6.13 -23.46
N ASN A 163 -2.79 -4.90 -22.96
CA ASN A 163 -1.57 -4.19 -22.57
C ASN A 163 -0.90 -4.86 -21.36
N LEU A 164 -1.68 -5.20 -20.33
CA LEU A 164 -1.17 -5.83 -19.11
C LEU A 164 -0.65 -7.25 -19.37
N GLN A 165 -1.23 -8.01 -20.29
CA GLN A 165 -0.68 -9.32 -20.69
C GLN A 165 0.69 -9.20 -21.38
N GLY A 166 0.98 -8.07 -22.03
CA GLY A 166 2.30 -7.77 -22.58
C GLY A 166 3.33 -7.40 -21.52
N VAL A 167 2.91 -6.68 -20.46
CA VAL A 167 3.77 -6.30 -19.33
C VAL A 167 4.00 -7.48 -18.36
N CYS A 168 2.95 -8.26 -18.15
CA CYS A 168 2.85 -9.38 -17.22
C CYS A 168 2.44 -10.64 -18.00
N PRO A 169 3.34 -11.24 -18.81
CA PRO A 169 3.06 -12.51 -19.47
C PRO A 169 2.76 -13.62 -18.44
N ASN A 170 2.11 -14.71 -18.85
CA ASN A 170 1.78 -15.83 -17.95
C ASN A 170 3.02 -16.72 -17.68
N GLU A 171 4.05 -16.12 -17.08
CA GLU A 171 5.34 -16.73 -16.77
C GLU A 171 5.81 -16.31 -15.37
N ASP A 172 6.38 -17.24 -14.60
CA ASP A 172 6.82 -16.99 -13.22
C ASP A 172 7.85 -15.87 -13.10
N ASN A 173 8.71 -15.70 -14.11
CA ASN A 173 9.75 -14.66 -14.17
C ASN A 173 9.17 -13.23 -14.25
N SER A 174 7.90 -13.09 -14.63
CA SER A 174 7.23 -11.80 -14.78
C SER A 174 6.58 -11.30 -13.49
N ASN A 175 6.51 -12.14 -12.46
CA ASN A 175 5.83 -11.82 -11.20
C ASN A 175 6.32 -10.52 -10.54
N THR A 176 7.58 -10.15 -10.75
CA THR A 176 8.20 -8.93 -10.22
C THR A 176 8.16 -7.74 -11.19
N ASN A 177 7.66 -7.90 -12.42
CA ASN A 177 7.44 -6.78 -13.33
C ASN A 177 6.42 -5.82 -12.72
N LEU A 178 6.55 -4.54 -13.04
CA LEU A 178 5.74 -3.47 -12.45
C LEU A 178 4.76 -2.90 -13.48
N ALA A 179 3.52 -2.70 -13.05
CA ALA A 179 2.53 -1.88 -13.75
C ALA A 179 2.10 -0.71 -12.85
N PRO A 180 1.85 0.48 -13.39
CA PRO A 180 1.37 1.60 -12.60
C PRO A 180 -0.05 1.32 -12.09
N LEU A 181 -0.31 1.65 -10.82
CA LEU A 181 -1.66 1.53 -10.24
C LEU A 181 -2.66 2.49 -10.93
N ASP A 182 -2.16 3.63 -11.39
CA ASP A 182 -2.90 4.60 -12.20
C ASP A 182 -2.18 4.81 -13.54
N THR A 183 -2.81 4.35 -14.63
CA THR A 183 -2.23 4.47 -15.98
C THR A 183 -2.36 5.88 -16.57
N ALA A 184 -3.28 6.70 -16.06
CA ALA A 184 -3.50 8.06 -16.55
C ALA A 184 -2.49 9.05 -15.97
N SER A 185 -2.10 8.88 -14.69
CA SER A 185 -1.23 9.82 -13.99
C SER A 185 -0.43 9.21 -12.84
N SER A 186 0.46 8.26 -13.15
CA SER A 186 1.18 7.41 -12.17
C SER A 186 2.01 8.11 -11.08
N TYR A 187 2.28 9.42 -11.21
CA TYR A 187 3.06 10.21 -10.26
C TYR A 187 2.32 11.43 -9.71
N LYS A 188 1.05 11.63 -10.07
CA LYS A 188 0.28 12.79 -9.65
C LYS A 188 -0.85 12.32 -8.74
N PHE A 189 -0.93 12.92 -7.57
CA PHE A 189 -2.02 12.66 -6.63
C PHE A 189 -3.26 13.45 -7.06
N ASP A 190 -4.16 12.80 -7.81
CA ASP A 190 -5.43 13.38 -8.22
C ASP A 190 -6.57 12.35 -8.16
N ASN A 191 -7.65 12.56 -8.91
CA ASN A 191 -8.83 11.69 -8.90
C ASN A 191 -8.89 10.72 -10.08
N ALA A 192 -7.82 10.59 -10.88
CA ALA A 192 -7.80 9.72 -12.04
C ALA A 192 -8.04 8.25 -11.67
N TYR A 193 -7.52 7.79 -10.51
CA TYR A 193 -7.88 6.49 -9.93
C TYR A 193 -9.37 6.18 -10.01
N TYR A 194 -10.23 7.07 -9.50
CA TYR A 194 -11.68 6.86 -9.50
C TYR A 194 -12.28 6.88 -10.91
N THR A 195 -11.74 7.69 -11.82
CA THR A 195 -12.18 7.70 -13.22
C THR A 195 -11.79 6.41 -13.95
N ASN A 196 -10.67 5.81 -13.57
CA ASN A 196 -10.22 4.52 -14.10
C ASN A 196 -11.18 3.41 -13.68
N LEU A 197 -11.66 3.40 -12.43
CA LEU A 197 -12.63 2.40 -11.94
C LEU A 197 -13.92 2.43 -12.75
N ILE A 198 -14.48 3.63 -13.00
CA ILE A 198 -15.70 3.80 -13.83
C ILE A 198 -15.47 3.30 -15.27
N SER A 199 -14.24 3.38 -15.74
CA SER A 199 -13.83 2.95 -17.08
C SER A 199 -13.35 1.49 -17.12
N ASN A 200 -13.55 0.70 -16.07
CA ASN A 200 -13.10 -0.70 -15.97
C ASN A 200 -11.58 -0.87 -16.11
N THR A 201 -10.82 0.11 -15.65
CA THR A 201 -9.35 0.17 -15.77
C THR A 201 -8.61 0.19 -14.42
N GLY A 202 -9.30 -0.16 -13.32
CA GLY A 202 -8.65 -0.46 -12.04
C GLY A 202 -7.73 -1.67 -12.15
N LEU A 203 -6.54 -1.60 -11.53
CA LEU A 203 -5.49 -2.60 -11.73
C LEU A 203 -5.72 -3.85 -10.88
N LEU A 204 -5.93 -3.66 -9.58
CA LEU A 204 -6.10 -4.75 -8.61
C LEU A 204 -7.55 -5.26 -8.61
N GLU A 205 -7.79 -6.47 -8.11
CA GLU A 205 -9.18 -6.97 -7.93
C GLU A 205 -9.89 -6.21 -6.81
N SER A 206 -9.13 -5.68 -5.85
CA SER A 206 -9.61 -4.84 -4.75
C SER A 206 -9.93 -3.39 -5.13
N ASP A 207 -9.60 -2.95 -6.36
CA ASP A 207 -9.87 -1.60 -6.88
C ASP A 207 -11.30 -1.50 -7.42
#